data_AF-A0A1V4AT53-F1
#
_entry.id   AF-A0A1V4AT53-F1
#
_cell.length_a   1.000
_cell.length_b   1.000
_cell.length_c   1.000
_cell.angle_alpha   90.00
_cell.angle_beta   90.00
_cell.angle_gamma   90.00
#
_symmetry.space_group_name_H-M   'P 1'
#
loop_
_entity.id
_entity.type
_entity.pdbx_description
1 polymer ?
#
loop_
_entity_poly.entity_id
_entity_poly.type
_entity_poly.pdbx_seq_one_letter_code
_entity_poly.pdbx_strand_id
1 'polypeptide(L)'
;MVTEQKKLSDTESKLAQIRKDIQELEGRASKGEVDKKDAIERFVRNEITQAEMEGFRKKSVATAKEYNDTLELIAFSEEVFAKQGNVIAEIQRKMSAVSLGIWDKIAAIYQEKLEKAIGDTANFLWVAMRSGGRYVPLLSRSELPERFRAIVTPDSKECETLRARLWNEFVGAD
;
A
#
# COMPACT_ATOMS: atom_id res chain seq x y z
N MET A 1 -60.82 -19.72 96.09
CA MET A 1 -61.31 -19.30 94.77
C MET A 1 -60.69 -17.98 94.29
N VAL A 2 -60.77 -16.86 95.04
CA VAL A 2 -60.25 -15.54 94.59
C VAL A 2 -58.73 -15.52 94.30
N THR A 3 -57.92 -16.22 95.09
CA THR A 3 -56.46 -16.30 94.92
C THR A 3 -56.02 -17.13 93.72
N GLU A 4 -56.76 -18.17 93.36
CA GLU A 4 -56.47 -18.98 92.16
C GLU A 4 -56.86 -18.25 90.88
N GLN A 5 -57.97 -17.52 90.90
CA GLN A 5 -58.38 -16.66 89.79
C GLN A 5 -57.37 -15.55 89.50
N LYS A 6 -56.78 -14.95 90.55
CA LYS A 6 -55.71 -13.95 90.39
C LYS A 6 -54.45 -14.55 89.77
N LYS A 7 -54.04 -15.74 90.25
CA LYS A 7 -52.90 -16.46 89.66
C LYS A 7 -53.14 -16.80 88.20
N LEU A 8 -54.36 -17.24 87.86
CA LEU A 8 -54.74 -17.58 86.48
C LEU A 8 -54.66 -16.35 85.57
N SER A 9 -55.18 -15.21 86.01
CA SER A 9 -55.10 -13.93 85.30
C SER A 9 -53.66 -13.45 85.11
N ASP A 10 -52.80 -13.59 86.12
CA ASP A 10 -51.39 -13.23 86.02
C ASP A 10 -50.65 -14.14 85.04
N THR A 11 -50.95 -15.44 85.03
CA THR A 11 -50.40 -16.37 84.04
C THR A 11 -50.88 -16.08 82.63
N GLU A 12 -52.15 -15.75 82.44
CA GLU A 12 -52.70 -15.35 81.13
C GLU A 12 -52.06 -14.06 80.62
N SER A 13 -51.86 -13.07 81.49
CA SER A 13 -51.18 -11.82 81.13
C SER A 13 -49.72 -12.07 80.72
N LYS A 14 -49.00 -12.95 81.43
CA LYS A 14 -47.64 -13.34 81.05
C LYS A 14 -47.60 -14.11 79.73
N LEU A 15 -48.59 -14.97 79.48
CA LEU A 15 -48.73 -15.70 78.21
C LEU A 15 -48.99 -14.74 77.04
N ALA A 16 -49.82 -13.72 77.24
CA ALA A 16 -50.06 -12.67 76.25
C ALA A 16 -48.79 -11.85 75.96
N GLN A 17 -48.02 -11.52 77.00
CA GLN A 17 -46.74 -10.81 76.83
C GLN A 17 -45.73 -11.65 76.05
N ILE A 18 -45.56 -12.94 76.40
CA ILE A 18 -44.66 -13.85 75.69
C ILE A 18 -45.05 -13.98 74.22
N ARG A 19 -46.35 -14.08 73.90
CA ARG A 19 -46.81 -14.13 72.50
C ARG A 19 -46.46 -12.87 71.72
N LYS A 20 -46.58 -11.70 72.36
CA LYS A 20 -46.21 -10.42 71.75
C LYS A 20 -44.70 -10.33 71.52
N ASP A 21 -43.90 -10.77 72.49
CA ASP A 21 -42.44 -10.77 72.38
C ASP A 21 -41.96 -11.72 71.28
N ILE A 22 -42.61 -12.89 71.12
CA ILE A 22 -42.36 -13.82 70.01
C ILE A 22 -42.66 -13.16 68.67
N GLN A 23 -43.82 -12.51 68.52
CA GLN A 23 -44.17 -11.80 67.28
C GLN A 23 -43.18 -10.68 66.94
N GLU A 24 -42.72 -9.92 67.94
CA GLU A 24 -41.68 -8.90 67.71
C GLU A 24 -40.35 -9.52 67.28
N LEU A 25 -39.94 -10.62 67.90
CA LEU A 25 -38.71 -11.33 67.54
C LEU A 25 -38.78 -11.92 66.12
N GLU A 26 -39.90 -12.53 65.75
CA GLU A 26 -40.16 -13.04 64.40
C GLU A 26 -40.14 -11.90 63.37
N GLY A 27 -40.77 -10.76 63.66
CA GLY A 27 -40.75 -9.59 62.80
C GLY A 27 -39.35 -9.00 62.61
N ARG A 28 -38.55 -8.93 63.68
CA ARG A 28 -37.15 -8.49 63.62
C ARG A 28 -36.27 -9.49 62.87
N ALA A 29 -36.49 -10.79 63.06
CA ALA A 29 -35.75 -11.84 62.36
C ALA A 29 -36.01 -11.81 60.85
N SER A 30 -37.29 -11.72 60.45
CA SER A 30 -37.69 -11.63 59.04
C SER A 30 -37.11 -10.38 58.37
N LYS A 31 -37.19 -9.21 59.02
CA LYS A 31 -36.59 -7.99 58.50
C LYS A 31 -35.06 -8.08 58.39
N GLY A 32 -34.41 -8.66 59.40
CA GLY A 32 -32.97 -8.90 59.39
C GLY A 32 -32.51 -9.85 58.29
N GLU A 33 -33.31 -10.86 57.91
CA GLU A 33 -33.01 -11.71 56.76
C GLU A 33 -33.11 -10.96 55.43
N VAL A 34 -34.15 -10.14 55.25
CA VAL A 34 -34.33 -9.32 54.04
C VAL A 34 -33.16 -8.34 53.88
N ASP A 35 -32.79 -7.64 54.94
CA ASP A 35 -31.70 -6.66 54.92
C ASP A 35 -30.34 -7.34 54.61
N LYS A 36 -30.08 -8.53 55.17
CA LYS A 36 -28.88 -9.31 54.87
C LYS A 36 -28.86 -9.78 53.41
N LYS A 37 -30.00 -10.24 52.89
CA LYS A 37 -30.10 -10.69 51.51
C LYS A 37 -29.83 -9.53 50.53
N ASP A 38 -30.43 -8.37 50.77
CA ASP A 38 -30.21 -7.17 49.95
C ASP A 38 -28.74 -6.71 50.02
N ALA A 39 -28.12 -6.74 51.21
CA ALA A 39 -26.70 -6.42 51.36
C ALA A 39 -25.79 -7.37 50.54
N ILE A 40 -26.07 -8.68 50.57
CA ILE A 40 -25.33 -9.68 49.78
C ILE A 40 -25.55 -9.46 48.28
N GLU A 41 -26.79 -9.23 47.83
CA GLU A 41 -27.08 -8.99 46.43
C GLU A 41 -26.37 -7.73 45.90
N ARG A 42 -26.34 -6.66 46.68
CA ARG A 42 -25.59 -5.43 46.33
C ARG A 42 -24.09 -5.67 46.27
N PHE A 43 -23.54 -6.41 47.24
CA PHE A 43 -22.12 -6.76 47.25
C PHE A 43 -21.74 -7.56 46.00
N VAL A 44 -22.48 -8.62 45.69
CA VAL A 44 -22.23 -9.47 44.52
C VAL A 44 -22.33 -8.66 43.21
N ARG A 45 -23.35 -7.80 43.06
CA ARG A 45 -23.47 -6.95 41.87
C ARG A 45 -22.30 -5.99 41.70
N ASN A 46 -21.84 -5.38 42.79
CA ASN A 46 -20.72 -4.45 42.75
C ASN A 46 -19.41 -5.17 42.40
N GLU A 47 -19.15 -6.34 42.98
CA GLU A 47 -17.97 -7.16 42.65
C GLU A 47 -17.97 -7.60 41.18
N ILE A 48 -19.11 -8.08 40.66
CA ILE A 48 -19.24 -8.44 39.24
C ILE A 48 -18.96 -7.22 38.35
N THR A 49 -19.54 -6.07 38.68
CA THR A 49 -19.36 -4.84 37.91
C THR A 49 -17.89 -4.37 37.93
N GLN A 50 -17.21 -4.47 39.07
CA GLN A 50 -15.78 -4.17 39.16
C GLN A 50 -14.93 -5.12 38.34
N ALA A 51 -15.19 -6.42 38.41
CA ALA A 51 -14.47 -7.43 37.63
C ALA A 51 -14.67 -7.24 36.11
N GLU A 52 -15.89 -6.89 35.69
CA GLU A 52 -16.19 -6.57 34.29
C GLU A 52 -15.45 -5.31 33.83
N MET A 53 -15.46 -4.24 34.63
CA MET A 53 -14.74 -2.99 34.33
C MET A 53 -13.23 -3.20 34.25
N GLU A 54 -12.65 -3.99 35.16
CA GLU A 54 -11.24 -4.40 35.12
C GLU A 54 -10.94 -5.18 33.82
N GLY A 55 -11.82 -6.10 33.44
CA GLY A 55 -11.73 -6.87 32.20
C GLY A 55 -11.77 -5.98 30.95
N PHE A 56 -12.71 -5.03 30.90
CA PHE A 56 -12.80 -4.05 29.82
C PHE A 56 -11.56 -3.16 29.76
N ARG A 57 -11.04 -2.70 30.90
CA ARG A 57 -9.84 -1.88 30.96
C ARG A 57 -8.62 -2.62 30.40
N LYS A 58 -8.42 -3.89 30.80
CA LYS A 58 -7.32 -4.72 30.28
C LYS A 58 -7.43 -4.94 28.78
N LYS A 59 -8.62 -5.25 28.26
CA LYS A 59 -8.86 -5.39 26.82
C LYS A 59 -8.58 -4.09 26.08
N SER A 60 -9.07 -2.95 26.58
CA SER A 60 -8.84 -1.65 25.95
C SER A 60 -7.35 -1.29 25.88
N VAL A 61 -6.58 -1.58 26.94
CA VAL A 61 -5.13 -1.35 26.94
C VAL A 61 -4.43 -2.28 25.95
N ALA A 62 -4.82 -3.55 25.87
CA ALA A 62 -4.26 -4.49 24.90
C ALA A 62 -4.54 -4.06 23.46
N THR A 63 -5.78 -3.69 23.14
CA THR A 63 -6.15 -3.20 21.80
C THR A 63 -5.43 -1.91 21.43
N ALA A 64 -5.27 -0.97 22.38
CA ALA A 64 -4.50 0.26 22.13
C ALA A 64 -3.02 -0.05 21.82
N LYS A 65 -2.44 -1.06 22.50
CA LYS A 65 -1.08 -1.52 22.21
C LYS A 65 -0.98 -2.16 20.83
N GLU A 66 -1.86 -3.10 20.50
CA GLU A 66 -1.89 -3.74 19.17
C GLU A 66 -2.07 -2.71 18.04
N TYR A 67 -2.91 -1.69 18.26
CA TYR A 67 -3.09 -0.59 17.32
C TYR A 67 -1.78 0.21 17.13
N ASN A 68 -1.08 0.53 18.21
CA ASN A 68 0.20 1.22 18.14
C ASN A 68 1.27 0.38 17.41
N ASP A 69 1.38 -0.91 17.73
CA ASP A 69 2.30 -1.83 17.06
C ASP A 69 2.00 -1.91 15.55
N THR A 70 0.71 -1.87 15.17
CA THR A 70 0.29 -1.85 13.77
C THR A 70 0.68 -0.54 13.07
N LEU A 71 0.55 0.61 13.73
CA LEU A 71 1.00 1.90 13.19
C LEU A 71 2.51 1.93 12.96
N GLU A 72 3.29 1.38 13.90
CA GLU A 72 4.75 1.27 13.74
C GLU A 72 5.13 0.38 12.55
N LEU A 73 4.44 -0.75 12.35
CA LEU A 73 4.62 -1.61 11.18
C LEU A 73 4.29 -0.90 9.87
N ILE A 74 3.22 -0.09 9.84
CA ILE A 74 2.86 0.71 8.66
C ILE A 74 3.97 1.71 8.35
N ALA A 75 4.41 2.48 9.35
CA ALA A 75 5.48 3.46 9.18
C ALA A 75 6.79 2.81 8.67
N PHE A 76 7.16 1.65 9.22
CA PHE A 76 8.30 0.87 8.73
C PHE A 76 8.10 0.42 7.28
N SER A 77 6.90 -0.04 6.92
CA SER A 77 6.60 -0.47 5.55
C SER A 77 6.72 0.67 4.54
N GLU A 78 6.26 1.88 4.90
CA GLU A 78 6.37 3.08 4.06
C GLU A 78 7.84 3.45 3.80
N GLU A 79 8.69 3.37 4.83
CA GLU A 79 10.14 3.60 4.68
C GLU A 79 10.78 2.57 3.74
N VAL A 80 10.41 1.29 3.86
CA VAL A 80 10.91 0.23 2.98
C VAL A 80 10.47 0.46 1.53
N PHE A 81 9.19 0.80 1.29
CA PHE A 81 8.70 1.10 -0.05
C PHE A 81 9.41 2.31 -0.67
N ALA A 82 9.64 3.37 0.11
CA ALA A 82 10.38 4.53 -0.36
C ALA A 82 11.83 4.18 -0.76
N LYS A 83 12.52 3.35 0.05
CA LYS A 83 13.87 2.85 -0.28
C LYS A 83 13.87 1.99 -1.55
N GLN A 84 12.92 1.08 -1.69
CA GLN A 84 12.80 0.24 -2.88
C GLN A 84 12.53 1.07 -4.15
N GLY A 85 11.66 2.07 -4.08
CA GLY A 85 11.40 2.98 -5.20
C GLY A 85 12.65 3.69 -5.70
N ASN A 86 13.50 4.17 -4.77
CA ASN A 86 14.78 4.79 -5.10
C ASN A 86 15.73 3.82 -5.81
N VAL A 87 15.84 2.58 -5.32
CA VAL A 87 16.71 1.55 -5.93
C VAL A 87 16.22 1.18 -7.34
N ILE A 88 14.90 1.01 -7.54
CA ILE A 88 14.33 0.72 -8.86
C ILE A 88 14.64 1.85 -9.84
N ALA A 89 14.45 3.10 -9.43
CA ALA A 89 14.78 4.26 -10.26
C ALA A 89 16.27 4.32 -10.62
N GLU A 90 17.16 3.97 -9.68
CA GLU A 90 18.60 3.89 -9.93
C GLU A 90 18.95 2.80 -10.95
N ILE A 91 18.37 1.60 -10.81
CA ILE A 91 18.56 0.49 -11.76
C ILE A 91 18.08 0.90 -13.16
N GLN A 92 16.91 1.52 -13.27
CA GLN A 92 16.38 2.01 -14.56
C GLN A 92 17.31 3.02 -15.23
N ARG A 93 17.88 3.97 -14.46
CA ARG A 93 18.87 4.91 -15.00
C ARG A 93 20.13 4.20 -15.48
N LYS A 94 20.67 3.26 -14.69
CA LYS A 94 21.86 2.48 -15.06
C LYS A 94 21.60 1.65 -16.32
N MET A 95 20.47 0.95 -16.41
CA MET A 95 20.08 0.19 -17.60
C MET A 95 19.95 1.09 -18.83
N SER A 96 19.31 2.25 -18.70
CA SER A 96 19.16 3.20 -19.82
C SER A 96 20.51 3.71 -20.30
N ALA A 97 21.42 4.07 -19.38
CA ALA A 97 22.77 4.50 -19.72
C ALA A 97 23.58 3.40 -20.43
N VAL A 98 23.50 2.16 -19.93
CA VAL A 98 24.15 1.00 -20.56
C VAL A 98 23.58 0.73 -21.95
N SER A 99 22.26 0.76 -22.10
CA SER A 99 21.59 0.54 -23.39
C SER A 99 22.01 1.59 -24.43
N LEU A 100 22.02 2.88 -24.06
CA LEU A 100 22.51 3.94 -24.92
C LEU A 100 23.98 3.71 -25.32
N GLY A 101 24.84 3.36 -24.37
CA GLY A 101 26.24 3.06 -24.66
C GLY A 101 26.45 1.86 -25.58
N ILE A 102 25.57 0.85 -25.53
CA ILE A 102 25.57 -0.27 -26.49
C ILE A 102 25.15 0.22 -27.87
N TRP A 103 24.07 1.01 -27.97
CA TRP A 103 23.60 1.56 -29.25
C TRP A 103 24.61 2.49 -29.90
N ASP A 104 25.34 3.28 -29.12
CA ASP A 104 26.41 4.14 -29.62
C ASP A 104 27.57 3.31 -30.20
N LYS A 105 27.97 2.23 -29.52
CA LYS A 105 28.99 1.30 -30.03
C LYS A 105 28.54 0.59 -31.30
N ILE A 106 27.29 0.13 -31.35
CA ILE A 106 26.71 -0.45 -32.55
C ILE A 106 26.75 0.56 -33.70
N ALA A 107 26.31 1.80 -33.44
CA ALA A 107 26.33 2.86 -34.43
C ALA A 107 27.73 3.16 -34.95
N ALA A 108 28.75 3.20 -34.08
CA ALA A 108 30.14 3.40 -34.47
C ALA A 108 30.66 2.26 -35.36
N ILE A 109 30.36 1.00 -35.02
CA ILE A 109 30.74 -0.17 -35.84
C ILE A 109 30.08 -0.11 -37.22
N TYR A 110 28.78 0.22 -37.27
CA TYR A 110 28.08 0.34 -38.54
C TYR A 110 28.55 1.55 -39.36
N GLN A 111 28.88 2.67 -38.71
CA GLN A 111 29.48 3.83 -39.36
C GLN A 111 30.83 3.45 -39.98
N GLU A 112 31.73 2.81 -39.24
CA GLU A 112 33.03 2.36 -39.77
C GLU A 112 32.87 1.39 -40.96
N LYS A 113 31.90 0.48 -40.88
CA LYS A 113 31.60 -0.45 -41.98
C LYS A 113 31.01 0.27 -43.20
N LEU A 114 30.13 1.26 -42.98
CA LEU A 114 29.52 2.06 -44.04
C LEU A 114 30.56 2.98 -44.72
N GLU A 115 31.41 3.63 -43.95
CA GLU A 115 32.54 4.45 -44.42
C GLU A 115 33.50 3.61 -45.27
N LYS A 116 33.87 2.41 -44.81
CA LYS A 116 34.70 1.46 -45.57
C LYS A 116 34.03 0.97 -46.85
N ALA A 117 32.70 0.79 -46.84
CA ALA A 117 31.97 0.23 -47.97
C ALA A 117 31.61 1.25 -49.05
N ILE A 118 31.37 2.51 -48.70
CA ILE A 118 30.72 3.47 -49.62
C ILE A 118 31.56 4.75 -49.83
N GLY A 119 32.62 4.97 -49.04
CA GLY A 119 33.46 6.17 -49.09
C GLY A 119 32.76 7.44 -48.59
N ASP A 120 33.52 8.54 -48.47
CA ASP A 120 33.14 9.78 -47.76
C ASP A 120 31.77 10.38 -48.12
N THR A 121 31.25 10.12 -49.33
CA THR A 121 29.99 10.69 -49.80
C THR A 121 28.74 10.08 -49.17
N ALA A 122 28.78 8.82 -48.71
CA ALA A 122 27.64 8.20 -48.05
C ALA A 122 27.58 8.51 -46.54
N ASN A 123 28.72 8.89 -45.97
CA ASN A 123 28.82 9.31 -44.58
C ASN A 123 28.00 10.60 -44.35
N PHE A 124 28.02 11.51 -45.33
CA PHE A 124 27.17 12.70 -45.35
C PHE A 124 25.66 12.39 -45.35
N LEU A 125 25.23 11.38 -46.11
CA LEU A 125 23.84 10.94 -46.18
C LEU A 125 23.37 10.27 -44.88
N TRP A 126 24.26 9.55 -44.20
CA TRP A 126 23.93 8.92 -42.92
C TRP A 126 23.74 9.97 -41.80
N VAL A 127 24.64 10.96 -41.70
CA VAL A 127 24.50 12.09 -40.75
C VAL A 127 23.21 12.90 -41.01
N ALA A 128 22.82 13.08 -42.28
CA ALA A 128 21.58 13.75 -42.65
C ALA A 128 20.31 12.97 -42.23
N MET A 129 20.31 11.64 -42.34
CA MET A 129 19.19 10.80 -41.90
C MET A 129 19.02 10.79 -40.38
N ARG A 130 20.11 10.82 -39.60
CA ARG A 130 20.05 10.76 -38.13
C ARG A 130 19.63 12.08 -37.45
N SER A 131 19.76 13.20 -38.14
CA SER A 131 19.39 14.55 -37.66
C SER A 131 18.00 15.00 -38.13
N GLY A 132 17.20 14.09 -38.72
CA GLY A 132 15.88 14.41 -39.27
C GLY A 132 15.94 15.40 -40.44
N GLY A 133 17.06 15.44 -41.18
CA GLY A 133 17.28 16.35 -42.31
C GLY A 133 17.74 17.76 -41.96
N ARG A 134 18.06 18.06 -40.69
CA ARG A 134 18.37 19.46 -40.26
C ARG A 134 19.80 19.93 -40.54
N TYR A 135 20.73 19.03 -40.85
CA TYR A 135 22.10 19.38 -41.22
C TYR A 135 22.46 18.73 -42.57
N VAL A 136 21.86 19.25 -43.63
CA VAL A 136 22.44 19.13 -44.97
C VAL A 136 23.09 20.49 -45.25
N PRO A 137 24.43 20.62 -45.32
CA PRO A 137 25.01 21.80 -45.95
C PRO A 137 24.49 21.81 -47.38
N LEU A 138 23.94 22.95 -47.79
CA LEU A 138 23.39 23.27 -49.12
C LEU A 138 24.42 22.96 -50.22
N LEU A 139 24.61 21.70 -50.57
CA LEU A 139 25.27 21.31 -51.80
C LEU A 139 24.26 21.51 -52.92
N SER A 140 24.63 22.32 -53.90
CA SER A 140 23.83 22.49 -55.10
C SER A 140 23.67 21.14 -55.81
N ARG A 141 22.54 20.91 -56.49
CA ARG A 141 22.25 19.64 -57.18
C ARG A 141 23.37 19.20 -58.15
N SER A 142 24.12 20.15 -58.69
CA SER A 142 25.30 19.95 -59.56
C SER A 142 26.50 19.32 -58.83
N GLU A 143 26.65 19.53 -57.53
CA GLU A 143 27.79 19.08 -56.72
C GLU A 143 27.60 17.67 -56.13
N LEU A 144 26.39 17.12 -56.20
CA LEU A 144 26.13 15.74 -55.81
C LEU A 144 26.62 14.78 -56.90
N PRO A 145 27.28 13.66 -56.53
CA PRO A 145 27.57 12.60 -57.48
C PRO A 145 26.29 12.10 -58.16
N GLU A 146 26.41 11.73 -59.44
CA GLU A 146 25.29 11.44 -60.33
C GLU A 146 24.29 10.42 -59.75
N ARG A 147 24.81 9.41 -59.03
CA ARG A 147 24.02 8.37 -58.35
C ARG A 147 23.08 8.91 -57.24
N PHE A 148 23.36 10.08 -56.70
CA PHE A 148 22.57 10.70 -55.62
C PHE A 148 21.70 11.86 -56.10
N ARG A 149 21.91 12.39 -57.31
CA ARG A 149 21.08 13.46 -57.89
C ARG A 149 19.63 13.04 -58.11
N ALA A 150 19.41 11.76 -58.41
CA ALA A 150 18.09 11.16 -58.61
C ALA A 150 17.22 11.21 -57.34
N ILE A 151 17.82 11.04 -56.16
CA ILE A 151 17.10 10.94 -54.88
C ILE A 151 16.44 12.27 -54.49
N VAL A 152 16.99 13.39 -54.98
CA VAL A 152 16.53 14.76 -54.64
C VAL A 152 15.24 15.15 -55.39
N THR A 153 14.85 14.41 -56.44
CA THR A 153 13.58 14.59 -57.17
C THR A 153 12.94 13.22 -57.45
N PRO A 154 12.19 12.66 -56.47
CA PRO A 154 11.76 11.27 -56.47
C PRO A 154 10.82 10.87 -57.61
N ASP A 155 10.15 11.83 -58.25
CA ASP A 155 9.12 11.59 -59.28
C ASP A 155 9.60 11.86 -60.72
N SER A 156 10.92 11.95 -60.93
CA SER A 156 11.49 12.15 -62.28
C SER A 156 11.81 10.82 -62.97
N LYS A 157 11.61 10.76 -64.29
CA LYS A 157 11.98 9.59 -65.13
C LYS A 157 13.45 9.18 -64.97
N GLU A 158 14.33 10.14 -64.72
CA GLU A 158 15.75 9.90 -64.43
C GLU A 158 15.94 9.12 -63.12
N CYS A 159 15.12 9.38 -62.10
CA CYS A 159 15.19 8.66 -60.82
C CYS A 159 14.67 7.22 -60.93
N GLU A 160 13.61 6.99 -61.69
CA GLU A 160 13.10 5.63 -61.94
C GLU A 160 14.13 4.79 -62.70
N THR A 161 14.76 5.36 -63.72
CA THR A 161 15.78 4.69 -64.54
C THR A 161 17.02 4.34 -63.71
N LEU A 162 17.47 5.27 -62.86
CA LEU A 162 18.63 5.06 -62.00
C LEU A 162 18.33 4.02 -60.90
N ARG A 163 17.13 4.05 -60.29
CA ARG A 163 16.71 3.01 -59.32
C ARG A 163 16.71 1.62 -59.94
N ALA A 164 16.13 1.48 -61.14
CA ALA A 164 16.08 0.20 -61.84
C ALA A 164 17.50 -0.33 -62.14
N ARG A 165 18.41 0.53 -62.60
CA ARG A 165 19.80 0.14 -62.87
C ARG A 165 20.55 -0.30 -61.61
N LEU A 166 20.48 0.49 -60.54
CA LEU A 166 21.14 0.17 -59.26
C LEU A 166 20.56 -1.09 -58.61
N TRP A 167 19.26 -1.32 -58.77
CA TRP A 167 18.60 -2.54 -58.32
C TRP A 167 19.07 -3.77 -59.10
N ASN A 168 19.19 -3.67 -60.43
CA ASN A 168 19.70 -4.77 -61.25
C ASN A 168 21.16 -5.10 -60.94
N GLU A 169 22.03 -4.10 -60.75
CA GLU A 169 23.40 -4.31 -60.27
C GLU A 169 23.44 -5.00 -58.90
N PHE A 170 22.57 -4.61 -57.97
CA PHE A 170 22.53 -5.18 -56.62
C PHE A 170 22.05 -6.64 -56.61
N VAL A 171 21.04 -6.96 -57.43
CA VAL A 171 20.48 -8.31 -57.53
C VAL A 171 21.32 -9.19 -58.48
N GLY A 172 22.33 -8.62 -59.14
CA GLY A 172 23.20 -9.33 -60.09
C GLY A 172 22.48 -9.76 -61.36
N ALA A 173 21.50 -8.96 -61.78
CA ALA A 173 20.64 -9.23 -62.94
C ALA A 173 21.15 -8.53 -64.22
N ASP A 174 22.48 -8.54 -64.42
CA ASP A 174 23.12 -8.30 -65.71
C ASP A 174 23.42 -9.65 -66.40
#